data_AF-A0A843H2I8-F1
#
_entry.id   AF-A0A843H2I8-F1
#
_cell.length_a   1.000
_cell.length_b   1.000
_cell.length_c   1.000
_cell.angle_alpha   90.00
_cell.angle_beta   90.00
_cell.angle_gamma   90.00
#
_symmetry.space_group_name_H-M   'P 1'
#
loop_
_entity.id
_entity.type
_entity.pdbx_description
1 polymer ?
#
loop_
_entity_poly.entity_id
_entity_poly.type
_entity_poly.pdbx_seq_one_letter_code
_entity_poly.pdbx_strand_id
1 'polypeptide(L)'
;DPMVAKLISEEVLANQGVDPRLFNFICDIPNKEVFDYLVIEVSEVQGWGTDLMKNHALIMSSAINPDVGVVTNVAMDHIGLVNSIEDVFEETSGVVKATNKGGIVLNFDDENVLNMKQFLNDGVDAYYTSMEKEQIEDYDVSIDKKVYFDRYEKQIMYNGKAILSFEELPFTGEHFIRNILSAISACISLEIPIEDIVDGVKTYRPLSRRFTRLYDEPIVIDDFAHNPDGIKNTVRASYDLAEQLDKNDLYVACAIRGSRGETLNGLNSEALAEVIKELRHRNDDLIEKDPSAKKRKIYLTLSSSVDLVDHLNFVEDFEKDIFFAKLDEKHIKYNHFEKLYDALGYIMETADKDDVVLLIGAQGMDPASDVLKDILGH
;
A
#
# COMPACT_ATOMS: atom_id res chain seq x y z
N ASP A 1 -18.27 5.89 -1.73
CA ASP A 1 -19.27 6.44 -2.65
C ASP A 1 -18.89 7.89 -2.89
N PRO A 2 -18.49 8.26 -4.11
CA PRO A 2 -18.20 9.64 -4.44
C PRO A 2 -19.40 10.58 -4.30
N MET A 3 -20.65 10.08 -4.24
CA MET A 3 -21.87 10.86 -4.00
C MET A 3 -22.06 11.14 -2.51
N VAL A 4 -21.71 10.18 -1.64
CA VAL A 4 -21.60 10.39 -0.18
C VAL A 4 -20.40 11.28 0.13
N ALA A 5 -19.25 11.07 -0.51
CA ALA A 5 -18.10 11.97 -0.40
C ALA A 5 -18.43 13.38 -0.92
N LYS A 6 -19.22 13.48 -2.00
CA LYS A 6 -19.72 14.75 -2.53
C LYS A 6 -20.70 15.41 -1.56
N LEU A 7 -21.72 14.71 -1.07
CA LEU A 7 -22.69 15.24 -0.10
C LEU A 7 -22.02 15.67 1.20
N ILE A 8 -21.06 14.89 1.67
CA ILE A 8 -20.26 15.22 2.85
C ILE A 8 -19.36 16.40 2.58
N SER A 9 -18.69 16.45 1.43
CA SER A 9 -17.90 17.63 1.05
C SER A 9 -18.79 18.86 0.92
N GLU A 10 -19.98 18.74 0.33
CA GLU A 10 -20.93 19.83 0.13
C GLU A 10 -21.48 20.33 1.46
N GLU A 11 -21.84 19.44 2.40
CA GLU A 11 -22.37 19.79 3.70
C GLU A 11 -21.29 20.36 4.64
N VAL A 12 -20.09 19.78 4.62
CA VAL A 12 -18.92 20.28 5.38
C VAL A 12 -18.45 21.63 4.85
N LEU A 13 -18.36 21.81 3.52
CA LEU A 13 -17.94 23.07 2.89
C LEU A 13 -18.99 24.17 3.03
N ALA A 14 -20.28 23.83 2.92
CA ALA A 14 -21.37 24.79 3.16
C ALA A 14 -21.39 25.29 4.60
N ASN A 15 -21.13 24.41 5.58
CA ASN A 15 -21.00 24.80 6.99
C ASN A 15 -19.76 25.65 7.28
N GLN A 16 -18.78 25.67 6.39
CA GLN A 16 -17.56 26.48 6.48
C GLN A 16 -17.57 27.71 5.54
N GLY A 17 -18.65 27.95 4.79
CA GLY A 17 -18.81 29.11 3.91
C GLY A 17 -18.05 29.04 2.57
N VAL A 18 -17.66 27.84 2.14
CA VAL A 18 -16.94 27.60 0.88
C VAL A 18 -17.94 27.16 -0.21
N ASP A 19 -17.88 27.75 -1.41
CA ASP A 19 -18.79 27.44 -2.53
C ASP A 19 -18.55 25.99 -3.05
N PRO A 20 -19.53 25.06 -2.93
CA PRO A 20 -19.34 23.66 -3.27
C PRO A 20 -19.15 23.36 -4.77
N ARG A 21 -19.26 24.37 -5.64
CA ARG A 21 -19.19 24.23 -7.11
C ARG A 21 -17.87 23.67 -7.65
N LEU A 22 -16.84 23.51 -6.82
CA LEU A 22 -15.54 22.96 -7.23
C LEU A 22 -15.52 21.42 -7.39
N PHE A 23 -16.53 20.69 -6.88
CA PHE A 23 -16.60 19.21 -6.88
C PHE A 23 -17.52 18.61 -7.95
N ASN A 24 -17.57 19.23 -9.15
CA ASN A 24 -18.41 18.75 -10.25
C ASN A 24 -17.79 17.65 -11.13
N PHE A 25 -16.65 17.10 -10.75
CA PHE A 25 -16.15 15.86 -11.34
C PHE A 25 -16.35 14.72 -10.35
N ILE A 26 -16.89 13.61 -10.84
CA ILE A 26 -17.24 12.38 -10.11
C ILE A 26 -18.63 12.44 -9.45
N CYS A 27 -19.68 12.14 -10.23
CA CYS A 27 -20.81 11.28 -9.83
C CYS A 27 -21.90 11.25 -10.92
N ASP A 28 -21.68 10.46 -11.96
CA ASP A 28 -22.77 9.94 -12.80
C ASP A 28 -22.92 8.45 -12.44
N ILE A 29 -23.73 8.13 -11.43
CA ILE A 29 -24.24 6.76 -11.24
C ILE A 29 -25.66 6.75 -11.80
N PRO A 30 -25.91 6.05 -12.94
CA PRO A 30 -27.18 6.18 -13.66
C PRO A 30 -28.41 5.58 -12.96
N ASN A 31 -28.27 4.89 -11.83
CA ASN A 31 -29.39 4.17 -11.20
C ASN A 31 -29.36 4.29 -9.67
N LYS A 32 -30.54 4.57 -9.10
CA LYS A 32 -30.83 4.58 -7.66
C LYS A 32 -30.84 3.15 -7.08
N GLU A 33 -29.71 2.47 -7.10
CA GLU A 33 -29.57 1.21 -6.37
C GLU A 33 -29.34 1.50 -4.89
N VAL A 34 -30.05 0.78 -4.03
CA VAL A 34 -29.86 0.84 -2.57
C VAL A 34 -28.74 -0.14 -2.25
N PHE A 35 -27.66 0.33 -1.64
CA PHE A 35 -26.55 -0.50 -1.20
C PHE A 35 -26.70 -0.81 0.29
N ASP A 36 -26.46 -2.06 0.68
CA ASP A 36 -26.46 -2.49 2.08
C ASP A 36 -25.17 -2.07 2.82
N TYR A 37 -24.06 -1.89 2.07
CA TYR A 37 -22.75 -1.56 2.61
C TYR A 37 -22.05 -0.48 1.80
N LEU A 38 -21.21 0.30 2.49
CA LEU A 38 -20.40 1.36 1.91
C LEU A 38 -19.01 1.38 2.55
N VAL A 39 -17.97 1.22 1.74
CA VAL A 39 -16.57 1.33 2.17
C VAL A 39 -15.99 2.63 1.61
N ILE A 40 -15.33 3.41 2.46
CA ILE A 40 -14.73 4.69 2.10
C ILE A 40 -13.31 4.73 2.68
N GLU A 41 -12.33 5.04 1.82
CA GLU A 41 -10.98 5.40 2.27
C GLU A 41 -11.00 6.83 2.79
N VAL A 42 -10.42 7.03 3.98
CA VAL A 42 -10.31 8.34 4.62
C VAL A 42 -8.83 8.67 4.73
N SER A 43 -8.41 9.74 4.05
CA SER A 43 -7.03 10.21 4.16
C SER A 43 -6.84 11.06 5.40
N GLU A 44 -5.66 10.92 5.99
CA GLU A 44 -5.09 11.74 7.05
C GLU A 44 -4.81 13.19 6.63
N VAL A 45 -4.78 13.48 5.32
CA VAL A 45 -4.55 14.84 4.81
C VAL A 45 -5.59 15.26 3.78
N GLN A 46 -5.95 16.54 3.82
CA GLN A 46 -6.50 17.25 2.67
C GLN A 46 -6.04 18.71 2.72
N GLY A 47 -5.56 19.22 1.60
CA GLY A 47 -5.05 20.59 1.52
C GLY A 47 -4.48 20.92 0.15
N TRP A 48 -4.37 22.22 -0.14
CA TRP A 48 -3.74 22.74 -1.35
C TRP A 48 -2.74 23.83 -0.97
N GLY A 49 -1.49 23.68 -1.39
CA GLY A 49 -0.43 24.63 -1.05
C GLY A 49 -0.17 24.67 0.45
N THR A 50 -0.35 25.84 1.09
CA THR A 50 -0.15 26.03 2.53
C THR A 50 -1.42 25.84 3.37
N ASP A 51 -2.58 25.66 2.74
CA ASP A 51 -3.86 25.53 3.43
C ASP A 51 -4.15 24.06 3.71
N LEU A 52 -3.72 23.62 4.90
CA LEU A 52 -3.92 22.28 5.43
C LEU A 52 -5.20 22.22 6.25
N MET A 53 -6.10 21.30 5.91
CA MET A 53 -7.28 21.00 6.71
C MET A 53 -6.86 20.16 7.91
N LYS A 54 -6.94 20.75 9.10
CA LYS A 54 -6.70 20.03 10.37
C LYS A 54 -7.90 19.16 10.73
N ASN A 55 -7.63 18.02 11.37
CA ASN A 55 -8.62 17.02 11.76
C ASN A 55 -9.41 16.50 10.55
N HIS A 56 -8.76 16.37 9.40
CA HIS A 56 -9.41 16.01 8.16
C HIS A 56 -10.12 14.65 8.27
N ALA A 57 -9.39 13.64 8.74
CA ALA A 57 -9.95 12.30 8.90
C ALA A 57 -11.08 12.25 9.93
N LEU A 58 -10.99 13.02 11.03
CA LEU A 58 -12.06 13.17 12.02
C LEU A 58 -13.31 13.78 11.39
N ILE A 59 -13.16 14.86 10.62
CA ILE A 59 -14.29 15.57 9.99
C ILE A 59 -14.97 14.67 8.96
N MET A 60 -14.20 14.04 8.06
CA MET A 60 -14.74 13.10 7.08
C MET A 60 -15.45 11.93 7.74
N SER A 61 -14.79 11.30 8.72
CA SER A 61 -15.34 10.13 9.40
C SER A 61 -16.60 10.50 10.19
N SER A 62 -16.61 11.65 10.87
CA SER A 62 -17.80 12.10 11.62
C SER A 62 -18.99 12.34 10.69
N ALA A 63 -18.75 12.83 9.47
CA ALA A 63 -19.79 13.09 8.50
C ALA A 63 -20.39 11.82 7.88
N ILE A 64 -19.60 10.75 7.68
CA ILE A 64 -20.13 9.45 7.23
C ILE A 64 -20.78 8.65 8.38
N ASN A 65 -20.49 8.97 9.65
CA ASN A 65 -20.97 8.27 10.85
C ASN A 65 -20.83 6.73 10.74
N PRO A 66 -19.59 6.21 10.66
CA PRO A 66 -19.34 4.84 10.26
C PRO A 66 -19.81 3.84 11.31
N ASP A 67 -20.25 2.67 10.86
CA ASP A 67 -20.46 1.50 11.72
C ASP A 67 -19.15 0.78 12.05
N VAL A 68 -18.14 0.91 11.19
CA VAL A 68 -16.81 0.34 11.39
C VAL A 68 -15.73 1.33 10.97
N GLY A 69 -14.77 1.57 11.85
CA GLY A 69 -13.51 2.24 11.51
C GLY A 69 -12.37 1.25 11.44
N VAL A 70 -11.45 1.44 10.50
CA VAL A 70 -10.27 0.58 10.34
C VAL A 70 -9.05 1.48 10.26
N VAL A 71 -8.04 1.20 11.09
CA VAL A 71 -6.74 1.87 11.01
C VAL A 71 -5.66 0.80 10.80
N THR A 72 -4.98 0.87 9.65
CA THR A 72 -4.05 -0.17 9.19
C THR A 72 -2.62 0.04 9.66
N ASN A 73 -2.10 1.27 9.60
CA ASN A 73 -0.75 1.65 10.02
C ASN A 73 -0.65 3.17 10.17
N VAL A 74 0.42 3.64 10.78
CA VAL A 74 0.84 5.04 10.81
C VAL A 74 2.26 5.12 10.25
N ALA A 75 2.40 5.73 9.09
CA ALA A 75 3.67 5.89 8.39
C ALA A 75 3.80 7.29 7.79
N MET A 76 5.03 7.76 7.58
CA MET A 76 5.27 9.03 6.90
C MET A 76 4.93 8.92 5.41
N ASP A 77 3.85 9.58 5.02
CA ASP A 77 3.48 9.87 3.63
C ASP A 77 3.15 11.37 3.48
N HIS A 78 2.87 11.84 2.27
CA HIS A 78 2.41 13.21 2.02
C HIS A 78 3.29 14.31 2.65
N ILE A 79 4.60 14.09 2.65
CA ILE A 79 5.59 14.98 3.29
C ILE A 79 5.45 16.42 2.77
N GLY A 80 5.36 17.37 3.70
CA GLY A 80 5.07 18.78 3.43
C GLY A 80 3.60 19.15 3.69
N LEU A 81 2.70 18.17 3.72
CA LEU A 81 1.34 18.30 4.25
C LEU A 81 1.27 17.83 5.71
N VAL A 82 1.87 16.68 6.00
CA VAL A 82 2.19 16.20 7.36
C VAL A 82 3.70 16.20 7.53
N ASN A 83 4.16 16.65 8.69
CA ASN A 83 5.59 16.91 8.91
C ASN A 83 6.22 15.98 9.94
N SER A 84 5.43 15.21 10.68
CA SER A 84 5.94 14.21 11.60
C SER A 84 4.99 13.03 11.76
N ILE A 85 5.51 11.95 12.34
CA ILE A 85 4.71 10.74 12.61
C ILE A 85 3.61 11.02 13.63
N GLU A 86 3.84 11.97 14.54
CA GLU A 86 2.86 12.45 15.50
C GLU A 86 1.70 13.18 14.81
N ASP A 87 1.97 13.98 13.76
CA ASP A 87 0.91 14.60 12.95
C ASP A 87 0.04 13.53 12.29
N VAL A 88 0.67 12.52 11.67
CA VAL A 88 -0.05 11.40 11.03
C VAL A 88 -0.87 10.63 12.06
N PHE A 89 -0.30 10.35 13.23
CA PHE A 89 -1.00 9.68 14.35
C PHE A 89 -2.23 10.48 14.81
N GLU A 90 -2.08 11.79 15.04
CA GLU A 90 -3.20 12.63 15.47
C GLU A 90 -4.32 12.70 14.42
N GLU A 91 -3.97 12.86 13.14
CA GLU A 91 -4.96 12.88 12.06
C GLU A 91 -5.66 11.52 11.90
N THR A 92 -4.91 10.43 11.77
CA THR A 92 -5.48 9.07 11.61
C THR A 92 -6.31 8.63 12.82
N SER A 93 -5.96 9.06 14.05
CA SER A 93 -6.78 8.82 15.24
C SER A 93 -8.19 9.43 15.14
N GLY A 94 -8.39 10.38 14.23
CA GLY A 94 -9.69 10.95 13.90
C GLY A 94 -10.73 9.90 13.48
N VAL A 95 -10.32 8.82 12.80
CA VAL A 95 -11.20 7.70 12.43
C VAL A 95 -11.74 7.01 13.69
N VAL A 96 -10.87 6.76 14.68
CA VAL A 96 -11.23 6.13 15.96
C VAL A 96 -12.16 7.05 16.75
N LYS A 97 -11.78 8.33 16.88
CA LYS A 97 -12.56 9.37 17.59
C LYS A 97 -13.96 9.56 16.99
N ALA A 98 -14.11 9.42 15.67
CA ALA A 98 -15.39 9.60 14.96
C ALA A 98 -16.33 8.38 15.03
N THR A 99 -15.81 7.19 15.30
CA THR A 99 -16.62 5.97 15.28
C THR A 99 -17.28 5.78 16.65
N ASN A 100 -18.62 5.88 16.67
CA ASN A 100 -19.42 5.91 17.90
C ASN A 100 -20.31 4.67 18.09
N LYS A 101 -20.26 3.72 17.15
CA LYS A 101 -21.07 2.49 17.14
C LYS A 101 -20.31 1.39 16.41
N GLY A 102 -20.77 0.14 16.57
CA GLY A 102 -20.20 -1.02 15.92
C GLY A 102 -18.78 -1.32 16.42
N GLY A 103 -17.77 -1.23 15.55
CA GLY A 103 -16.41 -1.66 15.88
C GLY A 103 -15.28 -0.81 15.32
N ILE A 104 -14.13 -0.87 15.98
CA ILE A 104 -12.87 -0.31 15.51
C ILE A 104 -11.85 -1.43 15.32
N VAL A 105 -11.31 -1.55 14.12
CA VAL A 105 -10.22 -2.48 13.78
C VAL A 105 -8.88 -1.77 13.90
N LEU A 106 -8.01 -2.29 14.76
CA LEU A 106 -6.66 -1.79 14.99
C LEU A 106 -5.63 -2.85 14.60
N ASN A 107 -4.65 -2.46 13.79
CA ASN A 107 -3.44 -3.26 13.61
C ASN A 107 -2.60 -3.21 14.90
N PHE A 108 -2.45 -4.37 15.53
CA PHE A 108 -1.71 -4.55 16.78
C PHE A 108 -0.20 -4.41 16.59
N ASP A 109 0.32 -4.74 15.41
CA ASP A 109 1.76 -4.74 15.14
C ASP A 109 2.34 -3.33 14.95
N ASP A 110 1.46 -2.33 14.80
CA ASP A 110 1.84 -0.92 14.73
C ASP A 110 1.55 -0.27 16.09
N GLU A 111 2.61 0.13 16.80
CA GLU A 111 2.52 0.70 18.14
C GLU A 111 1.67 1.98 18.17
N ASN A 112 1.75 2.82 17.13
CA ASN A 112 0.94 4.03 17.03
C ASN A 112 -0.53 3.66 16.89
N VAL A 113 -0.87 2.72 16.02
CA VAL A 113 -2.26 2.25 15.86
C VAL A 113 -2.78 1.61 17.14
N LEU A 114 -1.99 0.75 17.79
CA LEU A 114 -2.37 0.12 19.06
C LEU A 114 -2.64 1.17 20.15
N ASN A 115 -1.84 2.24 20.20
CA ASN A 115 -2.03 3.35 21.13
C ASN A 115 -3.31 4.15 20.87
N MET A 116 -3.92 4.06 19.69
CA MET A 116 -5.21 4.72 19.41
C MET A 116 -6.38 4.10 20.18
N LYS A 117 -6.21 2.92 20.80
CA LYS A 117 -7.21 2.33 21.69
C LYS A 117 -7.65 3.27 22.83
N GLN A 118 -6.77 4.20 23.23
CA GLN A 118 -7.09 5.21 24.25
C GLN A 118 -8.17 6.22 23.82
N PHE A 119 -8.46 6.30 22.52
CA PHE A 119 -9.45 7.19 21.94
C PHE A 119 -10.77 6.50 21.60
N LEU A 120 -10.92 5.21 21.96
CA LEU A 120 -12.17 4.49 21.73
C LEU A 120 -13.32 5.14 22.50
N ASN A 121 -14.45 5.31 21.81
CA ASN A 121 -15.69 5.79 22.43
C ASN A 121 -16.33 4.69 23.28
N ASP A 122 -17.04 5.09 24.34
CA ASP A 122 -17.78 4.16 25.19
C ASP A 122 -18.80 3.35 24.37
N GLY A 123 -18.77 2.01 24.53
CA GLY A 123 -19.70 1.11 23.85
C GLY A 123 -19.31 0.70 22.43
N VAL A 124 -18.12 1.05 21.96
CA VAL A 124 -17.54 0.57 20.69
C VAL A 124 -16.60 -0.60 20.95
N ASP A 125 -16.80 -1.70 20.22
CA ASP A 125 -15.94 -2.89 20.32
C ASP A 125 -14.59 -2.64 19.64
N ALA A 126 -13.49 -3.05 20.27
CA ALA A 126 -12.18 -3.09 19.63
C ALA A 126 -11.93 -4.47 19.00
N TYR A 127 -11.35 -4.48 17.81
CA TYR A 127 -10.91 -5.66 17.09
C TYR A 127 -9.44 -5.51 16.75
N TYR A 128 -8.67 -6.57 16.93
CA TYR A 128 -7.23 -6.51 16.76
C TYR A 128 -6.76 -7.45 15.66
N THR A 129 -5.81 -6.96 14.87
CA THR A 129 -5.19 -7.72 13.78
C THR A 129 -3.69 -7.80 13.94
N SER A 130 -3.07 -8.94 13.62
CA SER A 130 -1.63 -9.12 13.85
C SER A 130 -1.02 -10.20 12.96
N MET A 131 0.24 -10.01 12.56
CA MET A 131 1.09 -11.03 11.96
C MET A 131 1.90 -11.83 13.01
N GLU A 132 1.79 -11.47 14.31
CA GLU A 132 2.59 -11.97 15.41
C GLU A 132 1.70 -12.70 16.45
N LYS A 133 1.37 -13.96 16.15
CA LYS A 133 0.48 -14.83 16.94
C LYS A 133 0.76 -14.80 18.44
N GLU A 134 2.01 -15.00 18.85
CA GLU A 134 2.35 -15.16 20.27
C GLU A 134 2.04 -13.88 21.05
N GLN A 135 2.32 -12.71 20.46
CA GLN A 135 2.08 -11.43 21.12
C GLN A 135 0.59 -11.12 21.23
N ILE A 136 -0.17 -11.37 20.17
CA ILE A 136 -1.61 -11.08 20.16
C ILE A 136 -2.40 -12.09 21.01
N GLU A 137 -1.99 -13.36 21.09
CA GLU A 137 -2.65 -14.35 21.95
C GLU A 137 -2.47 -14.01 23.44
N ASP A 138 -1.26 -13.58 23.85
CA ASP A 138 -0.94 -13.19 25.23
C ASP A 138 -1.51 -11.82 25.65
N TYR A 139 -2.00 -11.03 24.70
CA TYR A 139 -2.59 -9.72 24.99
C TYR A 139 -3.93 -9.89 25.74
N ASP A 140 -3.91 -9.61 27.06
CA ASP A 140 -5.08 -9.70 27.94
C ASP A 140 -6.02 -8.53 27.73
N VAL A 141 -7.10 -8.80 27.00
CA VAL A 141 -8.16 -7.85 26.71
C VAL A 141 -9.45 -8.61 26.93
N SER A 142 -10.25 -8.06 27.83
CA SER A 142 -11.34 -8.77 28.50
C SER A 142 -12.49 -9.16 27.57
N ILE A 143 -12.51 -8.67 26.33
CA ILE A 143 -13.49 -8.99 25.29
C ILE A 143 -12.79 -8.80 23.93
N ASP A 144 -12.20 -9.85 23.35
CA ASP A 144 -11.34 -9.64 22.19
C ASP A 144 -11.71 -10.51 20.99
N LYS A 145 -11.94 -9.84 19.86
CA LYS A 145 -12.17 -10.41 18.54
C LYS A 145 -10.86 -10.23 17.76
N LYS A 146 -10.00 -11.24 17.85
CA LYS A 146 -8.62 -11.24 17.30
C LYS A 146 -8.58 -12.00 15.98
N VAL A 147 -8.03 -11.37 14.94
CA VAL A 147 -7.76 -11.99 13.65
C VAL A 147 -6.27 -11.90 13.37
N TYR A 148 -5.58 -13.03 13.26
CA TYR A 148 -4.11 -13.03 13.12
C TYR A 148 -3.62 -14.09 12.17
N PHE A 149 -2.41 -13.92 11.65
CA PHE A 149 -1.75 -14.92 10.82
C PHE A 149 -0.82 -15.78 11.68
N ASP A 150 -1.05 -17.09 11.71
CA ASP A 150 -0.14 -18.08 12.27
C ASP A 150 0.91 -18.43 11.22
N ARG A 151 2.15 -17.94 11.40
CA ARG A 151 3.26 -18.20 10.47
C ARG A 151 3.72 -19.65 10.47
N TYR A 152 3.51 -20.39 11.56
CA TYR A 152 3.92 -21.80 11.67
C TYR A 152 2.94 -22.71 10.96
N GLU A 153 1.64 -22.56 11.26
CA GLU A 153 0.56 -23.33 10.63
C GLU A 153 0.18 -22.78 9.24
N LYS A 154 0.67 -21.59 8.88
CA LYS A 154 0.37 -20.85 7.65
C LYS A 154 -1.14 -20.63 7.45
N GLN A 155 -1.79 -20.10 8.47
CA GLN A 155 -3.26 -19.94 8.49
C GLN A 155 -3.65 -18.58 9.06
N ILE A 156 -4.74 -18.01 8.54
CA ILE A 156 -5.45 -16.93 9.22
C ILE A 156 -6.35 -17.55 10.28
N MET A 157 -6.21 -17.05 11.49
CA MET A 157 -6.90 -17.48 12.69
C MET A 157 -7.89 -16.40 13.14
N TYR A 158 -9.08 -16.81 13.54
CA TYR A 158 -10.03 -15.98 14.26
C TYR A 158 -10.34 -16.60 15.61
N ASN A 159 -9.99 -15.91 16.70
CA ASN A 159 -10.17 -16.39 18.09
C ASN A 159 -9.69 -17.84 18.31
N GLY A 160 -8.48 -18.15 17.82
CA GLY A 160 -7.85 -19.47 17.97
C GLY A 160 -8.36 -20.54 17.00
N LYS A 161 -9.26 -20.22 16.06
CA LYS A 161 -9.73 -21.14 15.03
C LYS A 161 -9.23 -20.73 13.65
N ALA A 162 -8.67 -21.67 12.92
CA ALA A 162 -8.29 -21.46 11.53
C ALA A 162 -9.54 -21.21 10.67
N ILE A 163 -9.50 -20.15 9.86
CA ILE A 163 -10.58 -19.80 8.92
C ILE A 163 -10.12 -19.79 7.46
N LEU A 164 -8.82 -19.63 7.21
CA LEU A 164 -8.26 -19.61 5.85
C LEU A 164 -6.81 -20.10 5.86
N SER A 165 -6.42 -20.94 4.91
CA SER A 165 -5.02 -21.34 4.72
C SER A 165 -4.26 -20.38 3.80
N PHE A 166 -2.93 -20.35 3.93
CA PHE A 166 -2.07 -19.50 3.12
C PHE A 166 -2.18 -19.79 1.62
N GLU A 167 -2.37 -21.05 1.23
CA GLU A 167 -2.54 -21.47 -0.16
C GLU A 167 -3.87 -20.99 -0.78
N GLU A 168 -4.84 -20.59 0.05
CA GLU A 168 -6.12 -20.04 -0.37
C GLU A 168 -6.10 -18.50 -0.50
N LEU A 169 -5.00 -17.86 -0.11
CA LEU A 169 -4.88 -16.40 -0.18
C LEU A 169 -4.64 -15.94 -1.63
N PRO A 170 -5.32 -14.87 -2.08
CA PRO A 170 -5.07 -14.30 -3.40
C PRO A 170 -3.67 -13.66 -3.51
N PHE A 171 -3.09 -13.26 -2.36
CA PHE A 171 -1.77 -12.63 -2.26
C PHE A 171 -1.08 -13.10 -0.99
N THR A 172 0.22 -13.40 -1.11
CA THR A 172 1.01 -14.01 -0.04
C THR A 172 2.08 -13.09 0.56
N GLY A 173 2.23 -11.87 0.03
CA GLY A 173 3.10 -10.86 0.60
C GLY A 173 2.58 -10.38 1.96
N GLU A 174 3.47 -10.21 2.95
CA GLU A 174 3.09 -9.90 4.33
C GLU A 174 2.17 -8.67 4.46
N HIS A 175 2.44 -7.60 3.71
CA HIS A 175 1.61 -6.40 3.73
C HIS A 175 0.20 -6.63 3.16
N PHE A 176 0.04 -7.56 2.20
CA PHE A 176 -1.28 -7.97 1.73
C PHE A 176 -2.01 -8.77 2.78
N ILE A 177 -1.31 -9.68 3.47
CA ILE A 177 -1.92 -10.45 4.57
C ILE A 177 -2.42 -9.50 5.65
N ARG A 178 -1.63 -8.50 6.07
CA ARG A 178 -2.07 -7.46 7.03
C ARG A 178 -3.39 -6.80 6.60
N ASN A 179 -3.51 -6.38 5.33
CA ASN A 179 -4.74 -5.78 4.81
C ASN A 179 -5.91 -6.78 4.79
N ILE A 180 -5.66 -8.04 4.45
CA ILE A 180 -6.67 -9.11 4.50
C ILE A 180 -7.15 -9.33 5.93
N LEU A 181 -6.26 -9.34 6.92
CA LEU A 181 -6.62 -9.45 8.34
C LEU A 181 -7.53 -8.28 8.76
N SER A 182 -7.20 -7.04 8.37
CA SER A 182 -8.03 -5.86 8.65
C SER A 182 -9.41 -5.95 7.99
N ALA A 183 -9.49 -6.39 6.73
CA ALA A 183 -10.75 -6.55 6.02
C ALA A 183 -11.64 -7.65 6.62
N ILE A 184 -11.06 -8.81 6.96
CA ILE A 184 -11.74 -9.91 7.66
C ILE A 184 -12.30 -9.39 9.00
N SER A 185 -11.46 -8.70 9.78
CA SER A 185 -11.84 -8.16 11.08
C SER A 185 -12.99 -7.15 10.99
N ALA A 186 -12.98 -6.29 9.97
CA ALA A 186 -14.08 -5.36 9.71
C ALA A 186 -15.39 -6.07 9.30
N CYS A 187 -15.31 -7.16 8.55
CA CYS A 187 -16.49 -7.94 8.19
C CYS A 187 -17.06 -8.70 9.39
N ILE A 188 -16.19 -9.23 10.25
CA ILE A 188 -16.59 -9.88 11.51
C ILE A 188 -17.28 -8.87 12.43
N SER A 189 -16.83 -7.61 12.46
CA SER A 189 -17.47 -6.58 13.28
C SER A 189 -18.87 -6.18 12.79
N LEU A 190 -19.16 -6.42 11.51
CA LEU A 190 -20.48 -6.31 10.90
C LEU A 190 -21.33 -7.59 10.99
N GLU A 191 -20.85 -8.61 11.73
CA GLU A 191 -21.52 -9.91 11.89
C GLU A 191 -21.76 -10.65 10.56
N ILE A 192 -20.92 -10.42 9.55
CA ILE A 192 -20.98 -11.16 8.28
C ILE A 192 -20.55 -12.62 8.55
N PRO A 193 -21.25 -13.64 8.01
CA PRO A 193 -20.88 -15.04 8.18
C PRO A 193 -19.44 -15.32 7.73
N ILE A 194 -18.70 -16.11 8.51
CA ILE A 194 -17.30 -16.43 8.23
C ILE A 194 -17.15 -17.10 6.86
N GLU A 195 -18.11 -17.92 6.45
CA GLU A 195 -18.10 -18.58 5.15
C GLU A 195 -18.12 -17.55 3.99
N ASP A 196 -18.96 -16.53 4.09
CA ASP A 196 -19.08 -15.46 3.09
C ASP A 196 -17.81 -14.59 3.04
N ILE A 197 -17.21 -14.32 4.22
CA ILE A 197 -15.92 -13.59 4.31
C ILE A 197 -14.81 -14.36 3.61
N VAL A 198 -14.70 -15.66 3.89
CA VAL A 198 -13.70 -16.54 3.29
C VAL A 198 -13.84 -16.60 1.76
N ASP A 199 -15.07 -16.75 1.26
CA ASP A 199 -15.32 -16.77 -0.19
C ASP A 199 -15.00 -15.41 -0.83
N GLY A 200 -15.29 -14.30 -0.16
CA GLY A 200 -14.92 -12.95 -0.59
C GLY A 200 -13.40 -12.77 -0.71
N VAL A 201 -12.63 -13.23 0.28
CA VAL A 201 -11.16 -13.15 0.24
C VAL A 201 -10.59 -13.99 -0.89
N LYS A 202 -11.04 -15.24 -1.06
CA LYS A 202 -10.57 -16.16 -2.12
C LYS A 202 -10.82 -15.64 -3.53
N THR A 203 -11.91 -14.88 -3.71
CA THR A 203 -12.33 -14.36 -5.02
C THR A 203 -11.84 -12.93 -5.29
N TYR A 204 -11.15 -12.31 -4.32
CA TYR A 204 -10.61 -10.97 -4.47
C TYR A 204 -9.66 -10.88 -5.66
N ARG A 205 -9.83 -9.82 -6.45
CA ARG A 205 -8.94 -9.43 -7.54
C ARG A 205 -8.30 -8.10 -7.19
N PRO A 206 -7.00 -7.92 -7.50
CA PRO A 206 -6.33 -6.68 -7.18
C PRO A 206 -6.95 -5.53 -7.98
N LEU A 207 -6.96 -4.34 -7.38
CA LEU A 207 -7.11 -3.11 -8.13
C LEU A 207 -5.95 -2.98 -9.12
N SER A 208 -6.19 -2.25 -10.22
CA SER A 208 -5.14 -1.94 -11.19
C SER A 208 -3.92 -1.35 -10.46
N ARG A 209 -2.73 -1.84 -10.83
CA ARG A 209 -1.46 -1.42 -10.22
C ARG A 209 -1.38 -1.67 -8.72
N ARG A 210 -2.04 -2.70 -8.19
CA ARG A 210 -1.82 -3.24 -6.84
C ARG A 210 -1.32 -4.67 -6.95
N PHE A 211 -0.01 -4.82 -7.08
CA PHE A 211 0.69 -6.09 -7.33
C PHE A 211 0.02 -6.90 -8.45
N THR A 212 -0.34 -6.20 -9.53
CA THR A 212 -1.05 -6.77 -10.66
C THR A 212 -0.09 -7.53 -11.56
N ARG A 213 -0.35 -8.79 -11.82
CA ARG A 213 0.43 -9.60 -12.76
C ARG A 213 0.02 -9.28 -14.20
N LEU A 214 0.92 -8.67 -14.97
CA LEU A 214 0.71 -8.28 -16.36
C LEU A 214 1.11 -9.39 -17.34
N TYR A 215 2.21 -10.11 -17.05
CA TYR A 215 2.76 -11.16 -17.91
C TYR A 215 3.32 -12.32 -17.06
N ASP A 216 3.48 -13.49 -17.68
CA ASP A 216 3.96 -14.74 -17.04
C ASP A 216 5.41 -15.11 -17.33
N GLU A 217 5.93 -14.70 -18.49
CA GLU A 217 7.27 -15.06 -18.98
C GLU A 217 7.96 -13.86 -19.67
N PRO A 218 8.82 -13.09 -18.95
CA PRO A 218 9.03 -13.11 -17.50
C PRO A 218 7.75 -12.77 -16.72
N ILE A 219 7.75 -13.09 -15.43
CA ILE A 219 6.66 -12.62 -14.56
C ILE A 219 6.81 -11.11 -14.42
N VAL A 220 5.83 -10.34 -14.88
CA VAL A 220 5.81 -8.89 -14.73
C VAL A 220 4.73 -8.50 -13.74
N ILE A 221 5.14 -7.87 -12.64
CA ILE A 221 4.27 -7.33 -11.58
C ILE A 221 4.28 -5.81 -11.66
N ASP A 222 3.09 -5.20 -11.68
CA ASP A 222 2.91 -3.75 -11.62
C ASP A 222 2.26 -3.32 -10.30
N ASP A 223 2.93 -2.42 -9.59
CA ASP A 223 2.49 -1.89 -8.31
C ASP A 223 2.65 -0.36 -8.21
N PHE A 224 1.68 0.30 -7.58
CA PHE A 224 1.63 1.75 -7.42
C PHE A 224 2.56 2.28 -6.32
N ALA A 225 3.35 1.43 -5.64
CA ALA A 225 4.28 1.83 -4.60
C ALA A 225 5.12 3.06 -4.99
N HIS A 226 5.00 4.11 -4.18
CA HIS A 226 5.58 5.43 -4.47
C HIS A 226 6.00 6.22 -3.21
N ASN A 227 5.91 5.56 -2.05
CA ASN A 227 6.39 6.05 -0.76
C ASN A 227 7.38 5.00 -0.17
N PRO A 228 8.19 5.35 0.83
CA PRO A 228 9.26 4.49 1.34
C PRO A 228 8.80 3.08 1.74
N ASP A 229 7.71 2.98 2.50
CA ASP A 229 7.23 1.70 3.03
C ASP A 229 6.61 0.83 1.93
N GLY A 230 5.82 1.43 1.03
CA GLY A 230 5.27 0.74 -0.13
C GLY A 230 6.38 0.16 -1.01
N ILE A 231 7.44 0.94 -1.28
CA ILE A 231 8.61 0.50 -2.07
C ILE A 231 9.27 -0.70 -1.39
N LYS A 232 9.60 -0.60 -0.09
CA LYS A 232 10.22 -1.71 0.64
C LYS A 232 9.34 -2.96 0.59
N ASN A 233 8.04 -2.81 0.85
CA ASN A 233 7.10 -3.93 0.94
C ASN A 233 6.89 -4.64 -0.39
N THR A 234 6.74 -3.91 -1.51
CA THR A 234 6.52 -4.52 -2.81
C THR A 234 7.79 -5.16 -3.39
N VAL A 235 8.97 -4.58 -3.11
CA VAL A 235 10.27 -5.18 -3.50
C VAL A 235 10.50 -6.48 -2.72
N ARG A 236 10.23 -6.51 -1.41
CA ARG A 236 10.27 -7.76 -0.62
C ARG A 236 9.29 -8.80 -1.16
N ALA A 237 8.04 -8.42 -1.40
CA ALA A 237 7.03 -9.35 -1.92
C ALA A 237 7.38 -9.91 -3.30
N SER A 238 7.97 -9.10 -4.19
CA SER A 238 8.44 -9.55 -5.50
C SER A 238 9.65 -10.48 -5.39
N TYR A 239 10.53 -10.23 -4.43
CA TYR A 239 11.65 -11.11 -4.14
C TYR A 239 11.20 -12.44 -3.54
N ASP A 240 10.29 -12.42 -2.56
CA ASP A 240 9.70 -13.62 -1.98
C ASP A 240 8.93 -14.43 -3.04
N LEU A 241 8.23 -13.78 -3.97
CA LEU A 241 7.60 -14.42 -5.12
C LEU A 241 8.63 -15.14 -5.99
N ALA A 242 9.77 -14.50 -6.26
CA ALA A 242 10.85 -15.12 -7.01
C ALA A 242 11.43 -16.35 -6.28
N GLU A 243 11.54 -16.33 -4.95
CA GLU A 243 11.96 -17.50 -4.17
C GLU A 243 10.92 -18.63 -4.21
N GLN A 244 9.65 -18.30 -4.01
CA GLN A 244 8.55 -19.27 -3.97
C GLN A 244 8.36 -20.00 -5.30
N LEU A 245 8.54 -19.30 -6.41
CA LEU A 245 8.39 -19.84 -7.77
C LEU A 245 9.71 -20.31 -8.38
N ASP A 246 10.79 -20.34 -7.60
CA ASP A 246 12.15 -20.65 -8.03
C ASP A 246 12.60 -19.88 -9.29
N LYS A 247 12.27 -18.59 -9.37
CA LYS A 247 12.74 -17.68 -10.41
C LYS A 247 14.18 -17.24 -10.16
N ASN A 248 14.81 -16.71 -11.21
CA ASN A 248 16.22 -16.38 -11.27
C ASN A 248 16.51 -15.00 -10.65
N ASP A 249 16.56 -13.93 -11.46
CA ASP A 249 16.89 -12.59 -11.01
C ASP A 249 15.63 -11.71 -10.87
N LEU A 250 15.74 -10.64 -10.07
CA LEU A 250 14.70 -9.63 -9.89
C LEU A 250 15.12 -8.33 -10.59
N TYR A 251 14.31 -7.87 -11.54
CA TYR A 251 14.44 -6.57 -12.18
C TYR A 251 13.44 -5.61 -11.56
N VAL A 252 13.91 -4.48 -11.05
CA VAL A 252 13.05 -3.42 -10.49
C VAL A 252 13.11 -2.20 -11.41
N ALA A 253 12.00 -1.84 -12.02
CA ALA A 253 11.81 -0.59 -12.73
C ALA A 253 11.16 0.43 -11.80
N CYS A 254 11.81 1.57 -11.54
CA CYS A 254 11.28 2.62 -10.69
C CYS A 254 11.18 3.94 -11.46
N ALA A 255 9.96 4.47 -11.59
CA ALA A 255 9.77 5.82 -12.11
C ALA A 255 9.99 6.86 -10.99
N ILE A 256 10.96 7.77 -11.20
CA ILE A 256 11.24 8.88 -10.28
C ILE A 256 10.02 9.81 -10.25
N ARG A 257 9.67 10.33 -9.07
CA ARG A 257 8.47 11.15 -8.93
C ARG A 257 8.79 12.60 -9.24
N GLY A 258 8.23 13.12 -10.33
CA GLY A 258 8.37 14.52 -10.67
C GLY A 258 7.48 15.43 -9.84
N SER A 259 7.94 16.65 -9.59
CA SER A 259 7.22 17.67 -8.81
C SER A 259 6.86 17.20 -7.40
N ARG A 260 7.74 16.43 -6.74
CA ARG A 260 7.59 15.96 -5.35
C ARG A 260 8.74 16.40 -4.44
N GLY A 261 9.75 17.07 -4.99
CA GLY A 261 10.84 17.69 -4.25
C GLY A 261 11.91 16.70 -3.79
N GLU A 262 12.95 17.25 -3.15
CA GLU A 262 14.14 16.51 -2.76
C GLU A 262 13.88 15.52 -1.63
N THR A 263 13.08 15.93 -0.64
CA THR A 263 12.83 15.13 0.55
C THR A 263 12.17 13.80 0.20
N LEU A 264 11.10 13.82 -0.59
CA LEU A 264 10.36 12.60 -0.93
C LEU A 264 11.16 11.69 -1.85
N ASN A 265 11.80 12.25 -2.89
CA ASN A 265 12.64 11.47 -3.80
C ASN A 265 13.87 10.89 -3.08
N GLY A 266 14.47 11.65 -2.16
CA GLY A 266 15.57 11.17 -1.33
C GLY A 266 15.17 10.00 -0.43
N LEU A 267 13.99 10.09 0.22
CA LEU A 267 13.47 9.01 1.06
C LEU A 267 13.09 7.76 0.26
N ASN A 268 12.45 7.92 -0.90
CA ASN A 268 12.13 6.80 -1.79
C ASN A 268 13.38 6.09 -2.30
N SER A 269 14.40 6.87 -2.67
CA SER A 269 15.70 6.32 -3.11
C SER A 269 16.43 5.59 -1.98
N GLU A 270 16.45 6.17 -0.77
CA GLU A 270 17.01 5.53 0.42
C GLU A 270 16.30 4.21 0.73
N ALA A 271 14.96 4.21 0.71
CA ALA A 271 14.15 3.02 0.95
C ALA A 271 14.45 1.88 -0.04
N LEU A 272 14.60 2.24 -1.31
CA LEU A 272 14.99 1.31 -2.37
C LEU A 272 16.41 0.75 -2.15
N ALA A 273 17.36 1.61 -1.76
CA ALA A 273 18.72 1.18 -1.46
C ALA A 273 18.79 0.26 -0.25
N GLU A 274 18.05 0.57 0.80
CA GLU A 274 17.96 -0.23 2.03
C GLU A 274 17.40 -1.62 1.75
N VAL A 275 16.24 -1.73 1.07
CA VAL A 275 15.64 -3.03 0.79
C VAL A 275 16.48 -3.87 -0.16
N ILE A 276 17.13 -3.26 -1.17
CA ILE A 276 18.03 -3.99 -2.06
C ILE A 276 19.23 -4.55 -1.28
N LYS A 277 19.80 -3.78 -0.35
CA LYS A 277 20.88 -4.26 0.51
C LYS A 277 20.40 -5.37 1.43
N GLU A 278 19.28 -5.18 2.11
CA GLU A 278 18.68 -6.18 3.00
C GLU A 278 18.53 -7.52 2.28
N LEU A 279 17.93 -7.53 1.09
CA LEU A 279 17.68 -8.74 0.31
C LEU A 279 18.97 -9.38 -0.21
N ARG A 280 19.99 -8.59 -0.59
CA ARG A 280 21.31 -9.11 -0.96
C ARG A 280 21.98 -9.82 0.21
N HIS A 281 21.98 -9.22 1.40
CA HIS A 281 22.52 -9.86 2.60
C HIS A 281 21.73 -11.13 2.96
N ARG A 282 20.40 -11.09 2.89
CA ARG A 282 19.54 -12.27 3.08
C ARG A 282 19.90 -13.40 2.12
N ASN A 283 20.18 -13.11 0.85
CA ASN A 283 20.58 -14.14 -0.13
C ASN A 283 21.99 -14.68 0.12
N ASP A 284 22.96 -13.81 0.46
CA ASP A 284 24.32 -14.24 0.79
C ASP A 284 24.31 -15.14 2.06
N ASP A 285 23.55 -14.77 3.10
CA ASP A 285 23.35 -15.59 4.31
C ASP A 285 22.68 -16.95 4.00
N LEU A 286 21.73 -16.97 3.06
CA LEU A 286 21.08 -18.20 2.61
C LEU A 286 22.07 -19.11 1.88
N ILE A 287 22.91 -18.56 1.00
CA ILE A 287 23.93 -19.30 0.26
C ILE A 287 25.01 -19.86 1.20
N GLU A 288 25.38 -19.12 2.24
CA GLU A 288 26.31 -19.62 3.26
C GLU A 288 25.75 -20.85 3.99
N LYS A 289 24.44 -20.85 4.29
CA LYS A 289 23.74 -21.96 4.95
C LYS A 289 23.42 -23.12 4.01
N ASP A 290 23.11 -22.82 2.76
CA ASP A 290 22.80 -23.77 1.69
C ASP A 290 23.51 -23.36 0.39
N PRO A 291 24.70 -23.91 0.11
CA PRO A 291 25.46 -23.62 -1.11
C PRO A 291 24.75 -24.00 -2.42
N SER A 292 23.63 -24.75 -2.36
CA SER A 292 22.80 -25.06 -3.52
C SER A 292 21.75 -23.99 -3.83
N ALA A 293 21.52 -23.04 -2.91
CA ALA A 293 20.60 -21.93 -3.11
C ALA A 293 21.02 -21.05 -4.29
N LYS A 294 20.04 -20.59 -5.08
CA LYS A 294 20.29 -19.68 -6.21
C LYS A 294 20.83 -18.35 -5.71
N LYS A 295 21.92 -17.89 -6.32
CA LYS A 295 22.43 -16.52 -6.18
C LYS A 295 21.63 -15.59 -7.06
N ARG A 296 20.59 -14.99 -6.47
CA ARG A 296 19.66 -14.08 -7.16
C ARG A 296 20.22 -12.68 -7.13
N LYS A 297 20.26 -12.03 -8.28
CA LYS A 297 20.66 -10.63 -8.40
C LYS A 297 19.42 -9.75 -8.44
N ILE A 298 19.62 -8.50 -8.03
CA ILE A 298 18.62 -7.45 -8.14
C ILE A 298 19.21 -6.35 -9.05
N TYR A 299 18.56 -6.13 -10.19
CA TYR A 299 18.89 -5.09 -11.15
C TYR A 299 17.90 -3.94 -11.00
N LEU A 300 18.41 -2.73 -10.86
CA LEU A 300 17.61 -1.52 -10.73
C LEU A 300 17.69 -0.69 -12.01
N THR A 301 16.53 -0.37 -12.59
CA THR A 301 16.39 0.55 -13.70
C THR A 301 15.49 1.71 -13.28
N LEU A 302 15.96 2.93 -13.47
CA LEU A 302 15.23 4.16 -13.17
C LEU A 302 14.73 4.78 -14.46
N SER A 303 13.52 5.34 -14.41
CA SER A 303 12.98 6.17 -15.49
C SER A 303 12.57 7.55 -14.98
N SER A 304 12.82 8.58 -15.79
CA SER A 304 12.23 9.92 -15.60
C SER A 304 10.93 10.09 -16.37
N SER A 305 10.55 9.12 -17.20
CA SER A 305 9.28 9.03 -17.93
C SER A 305 8.91 10.30 -18.72
N VAL A 306 9.91 11.04 -19.21
CA VAL A 306 9.72 12.37 -19.87
C VAL A 306 8.89 12.31 -21.15
N ASP A 307 8.73 11.12 -21.71
CA ASP A 307 7.93 10.82 -22.89
C ASP A 307 6.43 10.72 -22.62
N LEU A 308 6.02 10.51 -21.37
CA LEU A 308 4.65 10.15 -21.02
C LEU A 308 4.06 10.94 -19.85
N VAL A 309 4.88 11.69 -19.10
CA VAL A 309 4.39 12.60 -18.07
C VAL A 309 4.14 14.00 -18.61
N ASP A 310 3.18 14.70 -18.01
CA ASP A 310 2.95 16.11 -18.27
C ASP A 310 3.82 17.00 -17.36
N HIS A 311 3.69 18.32 -17.54
CA HIS A 311 4.43 19.31 -16.74
C HIS A 311 4.13 19.28 -15.22
N LEU A 312 3.04 18.63 -14.78
CA LEU A 312 2.71 18.50 -13.35
C LEU A 312 3.44 17.32 -12.68
N ASN A 313 4.05 16.46 -13.49
CA ASN A 313 4.75 15.26 -13.03
C ASN A 313 6.14 15.12 -13.68
N PHE A 314 6.63 16.21 -14.28
CA PHE A 314 7.96 16.27 -14.88
C PHE A 314 9.02 16.20 -13.77
N VAL A 315 10.05 15.38 -14.00
CA VAL A 315 11.17 15.19 -13.06
C VAL A 315 12.25 16.22 -13.35
N GLU A 316 12.45 17.15 -12.43
CA GLU A 316 13.48 18.17 -12.54
C GLU A 316 14.88 17.59 -12.25
N ASP A 317 15.93 18.22 -12.77
CA ASP A 317 17.31 17.72 -12.61
C ASP A 317 17.71 17.58 -11.14
N PHE A 318 17.29 18.50 -10.27
CA PHE A 318 17.59 18.41 -8.83
C PHE A 318 16.90 17.21 -8.16
N GLU A 319 15.72 16.78 -8.65
CA GLU A 319 15.01 15.59 -8.14
C GLU A 319 15.72 14.31 -8.58
N LYS A 320 16.29 14.30 -9.79
CA LYS A 320 17.15 13.20 -10.27
C LYS A 320 18.44 13.13 -9.45
N ASP A 321 19.12 14.26 -9.27
CA ASP A 321 20.41 14.34 -8.59
C ASP A 321 20.34 13.81 -7.16
N ILE A 322 19.32 14.20 -6.38
CA ILE A 322 19.14 13.68 -5.03
C ILE A 322 18.79 12.19 -5.01
N PHE A 323 17.98 11.72 -5.97
CA PHE A 323 17.65 10.30 -6.08
C PHE A 323 18.90 9.47 -6.35
N PHE A 324 19.74 9.90 -7.30
CA PHE A 324 21.00 9.26 -7.66
C PHE A 324 22.01 9.30 -6.50
N ALA A 325 22.17 10.47 -5.86
CA ALA A 325 23.11 10.64 -4.75
C ALA A 325 22.84 9.65 -3.61
N LYS A 326 21.57 9.38 -3.30
CA LYS A 326 21.17 8.40 -2.26
C LYS A 326 21.51 6.96 -2.64
N LEU A 327 21.32 6.57 -3.90
CA LEU A 327 21.75 5.25 -4.38
C LEU A 327 23.28 5.12 -4.37
N ASP A 328 23.98 6.16 -4.82
CA ASP A 328 25.44 6.19 -4.92
C ASP A 328 26.12 6.15 -3.55
N GLU A 329 25.60 6.90 -2.57
CA GLU A 329 26.00 6.86 -1.15
C GLU A 329 25.95 5.42 -0.61
N LYS A 330 24.96 4.65 -1.06
CA LYS A 330 24.75 3.27 -0.66
C LYS A 330 25.39 2.26 -1.64
N HIS A 331 26.12 2.71 -2.67
CA HIS A 331 26.76 1.86 -3.66
C HIS A 331 25.79 0.91 -4.39
N ILE A 332 24.56 1.37 -4.64
CA ILE A 332 23.59 0.66 -5.46
C ILE A 332 23.85 0.98 -6.92
N LYS A 333 24.08 -0.06 -7.74
CA LYS A 333 24.16 0.09 -9.18
C LYS A 333 22.76 0.18 -9.77
N TYR A 334 22.58 1.11 -10.70
CA TYR A 334 21.35 1.30 -11.45
C TYR A 334 21.66 1.70 -12.89
N ASN A 335 20.70 1.48 -13.79
CA ASN A 335 20.64 2.14 -15.09
C ASN A 335 19.59 3.24 -15.01
N HIS A 336 19.83 4.38 -15.66
CA HIS A 336 18.83 5.45 -15.77
C HIS A 336 18.52 5.71 -17.24
N PHE A 337 17.23 5.89 -17.53
CA PHE A 337 16.73 6.29 -18.83
C PHE A 337 15.80 7.49 -18.65
N GLU A 338 15.91 8.47 -19.55
CA GLU A 338 14.99 9.62 -19.52
C GLU A 338 13.55 9.19 -19.87
N LYS A 339 13.40 8.21 -20.76
CA LYS A 339 12.10 7.72 -21.26
C LYS A 339 11.67 6.43 -20.60
N LEU A 340 10.36 6.23 -20.46
CA LEU A 340 9.82 4.97 -19.95
C LEU A 340 9.94 3.85 -21.00
N TYR A 341 9.73 4.17 -22.29
CA TYR A 341 9.91 3.20 -23.38
C TYR A 341 11.31 2.59 -23.39
N ASP A 342 12.34 3.41 -23.23
CA ASP A 342 13.73 2.95 -23.25
C ASP A 342 14.04 2.09 -22.01
N ALA A 343 13.54 2.48 -20.83
CA ALA A 343 13.72 1.72 -19.59
C ALA A 343 13.06 0.34 -19.65
N LEU A 344 11.79 0.28 -20.04
CA LEU A 344 11.05 -0.98 -20.12
C LEU A 344 11.55 -1.84 -21.30
N GLY A 345 11.90 -1.22 -22.43
CA GLY A 345 12.51 -1.91 -23.57
C GLY A 345 13.82 -2.58 -23.16
N TYR A 346 14.71 -1.84 -22.47
CA TYR A 346 15.95 -2.40 -21.95
C TYR A 346 15.72 -3.59 -21.01
N ILE A 347 14.75 -3.50 -20.08
CA ILE A 347 14.43 -4.62 -19.18
C ILE A 347 13.94 -5.83 -19.98
N MET A 348 12.98 -5.64 -20.90
CA MET A 348 12.41 -6.75 -21.65
C MET A 348 13.39 -7.39 -22.65
N GLU A 349 14.40 -6.65 -23.11
CA GLU A 349 15.51 -7.19 -23.92
C GLU A 349 16.54 -7.97 -23.08
N THR A 350 16.65 -7.69 -21.78
CA THR A 350 17.71 -8.23 -20.91
C THR A 350 17.23 -9.28 -19.91
N ALA A 351 15.95 -9.28 -19.54
CA ALA A 351 15.35 -10.27 -18.67
C ALA A 351 15.10 -11.59 -19.42
N ASP A 352 15.38 -12.71 -18.77
CA ASP A 352 14.99 -14.04 -19.22
C ASP A 352 13.55 -14.35 -18.80
N LYS A 353 12.89 -15.30 -19.48
CA LYS A 353 11.54 -15.77 -19.12
C LYS A 353 11.41 -16.32 -17.69
N ASP A 354 12.53 -16.74 -17.10
CA ASP A 354 12.61 -17.27 -15.75
C ASP A 354 12.95 -16.20 -14.69
N ASP A 355 12.91 -14.91 -15.05
CA ASP A 355 13.06 -13.78 -14.13
C ASP A 355 11.71 -13.21 -13.65
N VAL A 356 11.80 -12.32 -12.65
CA VAL A 356 10.68 -11.47 -12.19
C VAL A 356 11.02 -10.01 -12.47
N VAL A 357 10.07 -9.28 -13.05
CA VAL A 357 10.12 -7.84 -13.28
C VAL A 357 9.08 -7.16 -12.40
N LEU A 358 9.50 -6.22 -11.57
CA LEU A 358 8.65 -5.39 -10.74
C LEU A 358 8.66 -3.96 -11.28
N LEU A 359 7.48 -3.41 -11.58
CA LEU A 359 7.27 -2.03 -11.99
C LEU A 359 6.69 -1.24 -10.81
N ILE A 360 7.39 -0.18 -10.39
CA ILE A 360 6.97 0.69 -9.29
C ILE A 360 7.07 2.17 -9.65
N GLY A 361 6.31 2.97 -8.93
CA GLY A 361 6.16 4.41 -9.15
C GLY A 361 4.71 4.80 -9.44
N ALA A 362 4.41 6.08 -9.22
CA ALA A 362 3.09 6.63 -9.45
C ALA A 362 2.92 7.09 -10.91
N GLN A 363 2.74 8.39 -11.14
CA GLN A 363 2.36 8.96 -12.44
C GLN A 363 3.30 8.60 -13.59
N GLY A 364 4.61 8.53 -13.34
CA GLY A 364 5.59 8.14 -14.36
C GLY A 364 5.53 6.68 -14.79
N MET A 365 4.87 5.81 -14.01
CA MET A 365 4.72 4.38 -14.31
C MET A 365 3.27 4.00 -14.68
N ASP A 366 2.29 4.90 -14.50
CA ASP A 366 0.88 4.66 -14.89
C ASP A 366 0.72 4.09 -16.32
N PRO A 367 1.47 4.56 -17.34
CA PRO A 367 1.34 4.05 -18.70
C PRO A 367 2.04 2.71 -18.98
N ALA A 368 2.74 2.12 -18.01
CA ALA A 368 3.67 1.02 -18.25
C ALA A 368 3.02 -0.22 -18.90
N SER A 369 1.78 -0.53 -18.54
CA SER A 369 1.03 -1.64 -19.16
C SER A 369 0.87 -1.46 -20.67
N ASP A 370 0.55 -0.25 -21.12
CA ASP A 370 0.36 0.05 -22.54
C ASP A 370 1.70 0.15 -23.28
N VAL A 371 2.73 0.70 -22.63
CA VAL A 371 4.10 0.72 -23.16
C VAL A 371 4.61 -0.70 -23.39
N LEU A 372 4.39 -1.61 -22.44
CA LEU A 372 4.80 -3.01 -22.60
C LEU A 372 4.04 -3.71 -23.72
N LYS A 373 2.75 -3.43 -23.92
CA LYS A 373 2.00 -3.98 -25.06
C LYS A 373 2.61 -3.54 -26.39
N ASP A 374 2.96 -2.26 -26.51
CA ASP A 374 3.59 -1.72 -27.73
C ASP A 374 4.97 -2.35 -27.98
N ILE A 375 5.82 -2.44 -26.93
CA ILE A 375 7.15 -3.07 -27.01
C ILE A 375 7.06 -4.54 -27.43
N LEU A 376 6.09 -5.29 -26.89
CA LEU A 376 5.93 -6.72 -27.15
C LEU A 376 5.11 -7.02 -28.43
N GLY A 377 4.55 -6.00 -29.08
CA GLY A 377 3.78 -6.12 -30.31
C GLY A 377 2.39 -6.74 -30.13
N HIS A 378 1.72 -6.45 -29.01
CA HIS A 378 0.39 -6.95 -28.65
C HIS A 378 -0.76 -6.01 -29.05
#